data_AF-A0A537BK23-F1
#
_entry.id   AF-A0A537BK23-F1
#
_cell.length_a   1.000
_cell.length_b   1.000
_cell.length_c   1.000
_cell.angle_alpha   90.00
_cell.angle_beta   90.00
_cell.angle_gamma   90.00
#
_symmetry.space_group_name_H-M   'P 1'
#
loop_
_entity.id
_entity.type
_entity.pdbx_description
1 polymer ?
#
loop_
_entity_poly.entity_id
_entity_poly.type
_entity_poly.pdbx_seq_one_letter_code
_entity_poly.pdbx_strand_id
1 'polypeptide(L)'
;MAIHGVAFPADYIQMGPEQRRDHRMPEAQAVRRLLAFQPGRDASRRIASLALRLAQRVRATPPGPLSAESFLRHYGLSTREGVALMCVAEALLRIPDAQTADALLRDKLSSGSWGSTKDDASFVSSAADWALMLTGTLARWREAPQEDFPSSLKQLVARLGEPVARAAIRQAMRILAEQFVLAETIEEAVSRARERRPYRFSFDMLGEAARTAEDAARYFAAYSNAIRAVAPP
;
A
#
# COMPACT_ATOMS: atom_id res chain seq x y z
N MET A 1 -9.03 -29.19 -15.67
CA MET A 1 -8.07 -28.17 -16.16
C MET A 1 -6.68 -28.65 -15.79
N ALA A 2 -5.74 -28.71 -16.74
CA ALA A 2 -4.38 -29.21 -16.47
C ALA A 2 -3.40 -28.03 -16.44
N ILE A 3 -2.67 -27.88 -15.33
CA ILE A 3 -1.55 -26.95 -15.22
C ILE A 3 -0.30 -27.81 -14.98
N HIS A 4 0.71 -27.70 -15.83
CA HIS A 4 1.96 -28.48 -15.74
C HIS A 4 1.78 -30.00 -15.56
N GLY A 5 0.84 -30.61 -16.29
CA GLY A 5 0.64 -32.07 -16.27
C GLY A 5 -0.09 -32.62 -15.04
N VAL A 6 -0.51 -31.77 -14.10
CA VAL A 6 -1.37 -32.16 -12.99
C VAL A 6 -2.83 -31.99 -13.40
N ALA A 7 -3.57 -33.09 -13.48
CA ALA A 7 -5.00 -33.09 -13.74
C ALA A 7 -5.77 -32.72 -12.48
N PHE A 8 -6.39 -31.54 -12.45
CA PHE A 8 -7.26 -31.16 -11.36
C PHE A 8 -8.68 -31.70 -11.60
N PRO A 9 -9.29 -32.36 -10.59
CA PRO A 9 -10.69 -32.77 -10.61
C PRO A 9 -11.63 -31.60 -10.96
N ALA A 10 -12.75 -31.89 -11.62
CA ALA A 10 -13.72 -30.85 -12.01
C ALA A 10 -14.35 -30.12 -10.80
N ASP A 11 -14.27 -30.71 -9.62
CA ASP A 11 -14.73 -30.20 -8.33
C ASP A 11 -13.61 -29.54 -7.49
N TYR A 12 -12.37 -29.48 -7.99
CA TYR A 12 -11.21 -28.96 -7.26
C TYR A 12 -11.37 -27.50 -6.78
N ILE A 13 -12.18 -26.69 -7.50
CA ILE A 13 -12.45 -25.28 -7.17
C ILE A 13 -13.94 -25.10 -6.85
N GLN A 14 -14.56 -26.06 -6.17
CA GLN A 14 -15.90 -25.85 -5.67
C GLN A 14 -15.84 -25.41 -4.21
N MET A 15 -16.30 -24.17 -3.95
CA MET A 15 -16.62 -23.72 -2.60
C MET A 15 -17.45 -24.79 -1.90
N GLY A 16 -17.10 -25.13 -0.66
CA GLY A 16 -17.84 -26.12 0.11
C GLY A 16 -19.33 -25.75 0.20
N PRO A 17 -20.24 -26.73 0.38
CA PRO A 17 -21.67 -26.48 0.43
C PRO A 17 -22.05 -25.41 1.48
N GLU A 18 -21.34 -25.35 2.59
CA GLU A 18 -21.53 -24.34 3.63
C GLU A 18 -21.07 -22.94 3.19
N GLN A 19 -19.90 -22.84 2.55
CA GLN A 19 -19.38 -21.57 2.02
C GLN A 19 -20.32 -21.01 0.94
N ARG A 20 -20.84 -21.86 0.04
CA ARG A 20 -21.80 -21.45 -0.99
C ARG A 20 -23.09 -20.91 -0.38
N ARG A 21 -23.63 -21.60 0.62
CA ARG A 21 -24.84 -21.19 1.35
C ARG A 21 -24.63 -19.85 2.06
N ASP A 22 -23.46 -19.67 2.69
CA ASP A 22 -23.20 -18.52 3.55
C ASP A 22 -22.62 -17.31 2.79
N HIS A 23 -22.15 -17.47 1.55
CA HIS A 23 -21.50 -16.44 0.73
C HIS A 23 -22.33 -15.14 0.57
N ARG A 24 -23.66 -15.26 0.51
CA ARG A 24 -24.60 -14.11 0.41
C ARG A 24 -25.61 -14.09 1.56
N MET A 25 -25.22 -14.62 2.71
CA MET A 25 -26.08 -14.59 3.89
C MET A 25 -26.46 -13.14 4.24
N PRO A 26 -27.74 -12.85 4.54
CA PRO A 26 -28.13 -11.55 5.05
C PRO A 26 -27.30 -11.16 6.28
N GLU A 27 -26.79 -9.93 6.30
CA GLU A 27 -25.90 -9.44 7.35
C GLU A 27 -26.50 -9.66 8.75
N ALA A 28 -27.79 -9.36 8.95
CA ALA A 28 -28.46 -9.57 10.22
C ALA A 28 -28.43 -11.03 10.68
N GLN A 29 -28.48 -11.99 9.75
CA GLN A 29 -28.35 -13.41 10.07
C GLN A 29 -26.90 -13.77 10.41
N ALA A 30 -25.92 -13.24 9.67
CA ALA A 30 -24.50 -13.46 9.95
C ALA A 30 -24.11 -12.91 11.32
N VAL A 31 -24.51 -11.67 11.63
CA VAL A 31 -24.28 -11.03 12.94
C VAL A 31 -24.92 -11.84 14.06
N ARG A 32 -26.18 -12.30 13.91
CA ARG A 32 -26.82 -13.15 14.92
C ARG A 32 -26.03 -14.44 15.18
N ARG A 33 -25.50 -15.10 14.14
CA ARG A 33 -24.65 -16.28 14.30
C ARG A 33 -23.34 -15.93 15.03
N LEU A 34 -22.71 -14.81 14.68
CA LEU A 34 -21.45 -14.37 15.27
C LEU A 34 -21.58 -13.92 16.74
N LEU A 35 -22.74 -13.37 17.13
CA LEU A 35 -23.02 -12.98 18.51
C LEU A 35 -22.95 -14.16 19.49
N ALA A 36 -23.24 -15.39 19.04
CA ALA A 36 -23.12 -16.58 19.86
C ALA A 36 -21.67 -16.90 20.29
N PHE A 37 -20.67 -16.35 19.59
CA PHE A 37 -19.25 -16.56 19.88
C PHE A 37 -18.62 -15.42 20.69
N GLN A 38 -19.43 -14.49 21.22
CA GLN A 38 -18.90 -13.36 21.99
C GLN A 38 -18.21 -13.83 23.28
N PRO A 39 -17.03 -13.29 23.61
CA PRO A 39 -16.36 -13.62 24.85
C PRO A 39 -17.18 -13.17 26.07
N GLY A 40 -17.10 -13.93 27.16
CA GLY A 40 -17.68 -13.54 28.44
C GLY A 40 -17.07 -12.25 29.00
N ARG A 41 -17.78 -11.58 29.93
CA ARG A 41 -17.42 -10.24 30.43
C ARG A 41 -15.97 -10.13 30.92
N ASP A 42 -15.46 -11.14 31.62
CA ASP A 42 -14.10 -11.11 32.16
C ASP A 42 -13.04 -11.21 31.07
N ALA A 43 -13.26 -12.04 30.05
CA ALA A 43 -12.40 -12.09 28.88
C ALA A 43 -12.42 -10.75 28.13
N SER A 44 -13.60 -10.15 27.93
CA SER A 44 -13.74 -8.83 27.30
C SER A 44 -12.98 -7.72 28.04
N ARG A 45 -13.03 -7.69 29.38
CA ARG A 45 -12.24 -6.74 30.19
C ARG A 45 -10.73 -6.92 30.00
N ARG A 46 -10.25 -8.18 29.99
CA ARG A 46 -8.82 -8.48 29.77
C ARG A 46 -8.37 -8.08 28.36
N ILE A 47 -9.19 -8.34 27.35
CA ILE A 47 -8.94 -7.92 25.95
C ILE A 47 -8.83 -6.40 25.87
N ALA A 48 -9.79 -5.66 26.43
CA ALA A 48 -9.79 -4.19 26.41
C ALA A 48 -8.55 -3.61 27.11
N SER A 49 -8.19 -4.16 28.27
CA SER A 49 -6.97 -3.74 29.00
C SER A 49 -5.69 -4.00 28.19
N LEU A 50 -5.57 -5.17 27.56
CA LEU A 50 -4.43 -5.49 26.71
C LEU A 50 -4.36 -4.56 25.49
N ALA A 51 -5.48 -4.36 24.80
CA ALA A 51 -5.57 -3.48 23.63
C ALA A 51 -5.14 -2.05 23.98
N LEU A 52 -5.60 -1.52 25.12
CA LEU A 52 -5.22 -0.19 25.59
C LEU A 52 -3.71 -0.09 25.84
N ARG A 53 -3.12 -1.08 26.53
CA ARG A 53 -1.66 -1.11 26.77
C ARG A 53 -0.86 -1.15 25.47
N LEU A 54 -1.29 -1.96 24.49
CA LEU A 54 -0.63 -2.05 23.19
C LEU A 54 -0.73 -0.71 22.44
N ALA A 55 -1.90 -0.09 22.41
CA ALA A 55 -2.10 1.21 21.77
C ALA A 55 -1.24 2.32 22.39
N GLN A 56 -1.12 2.33 23.73
CA GLN A 56 -0.26 3.28 24.44
C GLN A 56 1.22 3.09 24.08
N ARG A 57 1.71 1.85 24.02
CA ARG A 57 3.10 1.55 23.63
C ARG A 57 3.41 1.99 22.20
N VAL A 58 2.50 1.73 21.26
CA VAL A 58 2.66 2.17 19.86
C VAL A 58 2.77 3.69 19.79
N ARG A 59 1.91 4.42 20.52
CA ARG A 59 1.95 5.90 20.56
C ARG A 59 3.21 6.48 21.21
N ALA A 60 3.81 5.76 22.17
CA ALA A 60 5.02 6.20 22.85
C ALA A 60 6.32 5.84 22.10
N THR A 61 6.24 5.02 21.06
CA THR A 61 7.43 4.56 20.32
C THR A 61 7.95 5.68 19.42
N PRO A 62 9.21 6.12 19.57
CA PRO A 62 9.76 7.18 18.74
C PRO A 62 9.87 6.75 17.27
N PRO A 63 9.71 7.70 16.34
CA PRO A 63 9.78 7.42 14.91
C PRO A 63 11.20 6.96 14.50
N GLY A 64 11.29 5.95 13.65
CA GLY A 64 12.56 5.39 13.18
C GLY A 64 13.38 6.37 12.31
N PRO A 65 14.64 6.01 11.98
CA PRO A 65 15.54 6.86 11.18
C PRO A 65 15.05 7.17 9.75
N LEU A 66 14.20 6.31 9.17
CA LEU A 66 13.50 6.49 7.89
C LEU A 66 12.05 6.97 8.07
N SER A 67 11.72 7.53 9.23
CA SER A 67 10.38 8.06 9.48
C SER A 67 10.09 9.28 8.61
N ALA A 68 8.79 9.52 8.39
CA ALA A 68 8.30 10.76 7.81
C ALA A 68 8.92 11.99 8.49
N GLU A 69 9.09 11.99 9.82
CA GLU A 69 9.71 13.11 10.53
C GLU A 69 11.18 13.37 10.15
N SER A 70 11.99 12.32 9.97
CA SER A 70 13.37 12.46 9.49
C SER A 70 13.42 13.03 8.08
N PHE A 71 12.49 12.59 7.23
CA PHE A 71 12.30 13.09 5.87
C PHE A 71 11.90 14.57 5.83
N LEU A 72 10.93 15.00 6.66
CA LEU A 72 10.53 16.41 6.75
C LEU A 72 11.72 17.29 7.14
N ARG A 73 12.52 16.87 8.13
CA ARG A 73 13.71 17.63 8.55
C ARG A 73 14.76 17.73 7.45
N HIS A 74 15.02 16.65 6.72
CA HIS A 74 16.05 16.62 5.68
C HIS A 74 15.79 17.62 4.55
N TYR A 75 14.53 17.78 4.13
CA TYR A 75 14.13 18.72 3.07
C TYR A 75 13.57 20.05 3.61
N GLY A 76 13.62 20.27 4.93
CA GLY A 76 13.05 21.47 5.57
C GLY A 76 11.58 21.68 5.22
N LEU A 77 10.79 20.61 5.26
CA LEU A 77 9.37 20.60 4.92
C LEU A 77 8.53 20.92 6.15
N SER A 78 7.52 21.76 5.97
CA SER A 78 6.40 21.83 6.91
C SER A 78 5.61 20.52 6.90
N THR A 79 4.84 20.26 7.96
CA THR A 79 3.96 19.10 8.02
C THR A 79 2.97 19.07 6.84
N ARG A 80 2.49 20.22 6.37
CA ARG A 80 1.57 20.32 5.23
C ARG A 80 2.24 19.95 3.91
N GLU A 81 3.43 20.50 3.65
CA GLU A 81 4.23 20.16 2.47
C GLU A 81 4.61 18.66 2.46
N GLY A 82 4.95 18.13 3.62
CA GLY A 82 5.22 16.71 3.84
C GLY A 82 4.07 15.80 3.45
N VAL A 83 2.87 16.09 3.97
CA VAL A 83 1.65 15.37 3.64
C VAL A 83 1.36 15.46 2.14
N ALA A 84 1.48 16.65 1.56
CA ALA A 84 1.22 16.84 0.14
C ALA A 84 2.17 15.98 -0.73
N LEU A 85 3.46 15.98 -0.37
CA LEU A 85 4.48 15.21 -1.05
C LEU A 85 4.27 13.70 -0.92
N MET A 86 3.88 13.21 0.26
CA MET A 86 3.57 11.79 0.45
C MET A 86 2.35 11.32 -0.34
N CYS A 87 1.31 12.15 -0.49
CA CYS A 87 0.16 11.81 -1.34
C CYS A 87 0.55 11.71 -2.82
N VAL A 88 1.43 12.61 -3.31
CA VAL A 88 1.97 12.50 -4.68
C VAL A 88 2.77 11.21 -4.82
N ALA A 89 3.63 10.89 -3.86
CA ALA A 89 4.40 9.65 -3.85
C ALA A 89 3.49 8.40 -3.85
N GLU A 90 2.43 8.38 -3.03
CA GLU A 90 1.44 7.29 -3.00
C GLU A 90 0.76 7.11 -4.36
N ALA A 91 0.35 8.22 -4.98
CA ALA A 91 -0.34 8.15 -6.26
C ALA A 91 0.59 7.70 -7.40
N LEU A 92 1.85 8.11 -7.38
CA LEU A 92 2.87 7.65 -8.33
C LEU A 92 3.22 6.17 -8.15
N LEU A 93 3.19 5.65 -6.92
CA LEU A 93 3.38 4.22 -6.66
C LEU A 93 2.25 3.34 -7.24
N ARG A 94 1.10 3.92 -7.61
CA ARG A 94 0.02 3.21 -8.31
C ARG A 94 0.28 3.08 -9.81
N ILE A 95 1.31 3.74 -10.35
CA ILE A 95 1.71 3.64 -11.75
C ILE A 95 2.72 2.48 -11.86
N PRO A 96 2.39 1.38 -12.55
CA PRO A 96 3.23 0.19 -12.59
C PRO A 96 4.54 0.40 -13.36
N ASP A 97 4.57 1.32 -14.32
CA ASP A 97 5.77 1.66 -15.08
C ASP A 97 6.51 2.87 -14.47
N ALA A 98 7.72 2.62 -13.98
CA ALA A 98 8.55 3.65 -13.36
C ALA A 98 8.94 4.77 -14.35
N GLN A 99 9.09 4.45 -15.64
CA GLN A 99 9.42 5.46 -16.65
C GLN A 99 8.24 6.41 -16.88
N THR A 100 7.03 5.87 -16.97
CA THR A 100 5.78 6.64 -17.06
C THR A 100 5.57 7.49 -15.80
N ALA A 101 5.83 6.95 -14.61
CA ALA A 101 5.71 7.70 -13.36
C ALA A 101 6.69 8.89 -13.33
N ASP A 102 7.94 8.72 -13.75
CA ASP A 102 8.93 9.81 -13.79
C ASP A 102 8.62 10.85 -14.88
N ALA A 103 8.16 10.40 -16.05
CA ALA A 103 7.73 11.27 -17.13
C ALA A 103 6.54 12.14 -16.71
N LEU A 104 5.53 11.54 -16.06
CA LEU A 104 4.37 12.26 -15.52
C LEU A 104 4.78 13.25 -14.43
N LEU A 105 5.66 12.83 -13.52
CA LEU A 105 6.16 13.69 -12.45
C LEU A 105 6.88 14.91 -13.02
N ARG A 106 7.72 14.71 -14.05
CA ARG A 106 8.42 15.79 -14.75
C ARG A 106 7.44 16.74 -15.43
N ASP A 107 6.51 16.23 -16.22
CA ASP A 107 5.52 17.05 -16.94
C ASP A 107 4.67 17.92 -16.00
N LYS A 108 4.23 17.36 -14.87
CA LYS A 108 3.41 18.09 -13.88
C LYS A 108 4.22 19.11 -13.08
N LEU A 109 5.47 18.79 -12.72
CA LEU A 109 6.34 19.73 -12.00
C LEU A 109 6.77 20.90 -12.89
N SER A 110 7.09 20.67 -14.17
CA SER A 110 7.55 21.71 -15.09
C SER A 110 6.42 22.63 -15.57
N SER A 111 5.21 22.11 -15.74
CA SER A 111 4.06 22.89 -16.25
C SER A 111 3.27 23.64 -15.18
N GLY A 112 3.47 23.34 -13.88
CA GLY A 112 2.71 23.96 -12.79
C GLY A 112 1.20 23.65 -12.81
N SER A 113 0.75 22.72 -13.65
CA SER A 113 -0.67 22.38 -13.89
C SER A 113 -1.21 21.38 -12.87
N TRP A 114 -1.27 21.79 -11.61
CA TRP A 114 -1.73 20.94 -10.49
C TRP A 114 -3.24 21.06 -10.20
N GLY A 115 -4.04 21.62 -11.11
CA GLY A 115 -5.50 21.78 -10.92
C GLY A 115 -6.28 22.11 -12.20
N SER A 116 -7.39 21.38 -12.37
CA SER A 116 -8.54 21.55 -13.28
C SER A 116 -8.25 21.87 -14.76
N THR A 117 -8.33 20.86 -15.63
CA THR A 117 -8.58 21.08 -17.06
C THR A 117 -10.04 20.73 -17.35
N LYS A 118 -10.89 21.77 -17.42
CA LYS A 118 -12.12 21.74 -18.20
C LYS A 118 -11.74 22.12 -19.64
N ASP A 119 -12.24 21.31 -20.57
CA ASP A 119 -12.41 21.57 -22.00
C ASP A 119 -11.12 21.74 -22.84
N ASP A 120 -10.69 20.66 -23.52
CA ASP A 120 -10.96 20.52 -24.96
C ASP A 120 -10.57 19.13 -25.48
N ALA A 121 -11.36 18.65 -26.45
CA ALA A 121 -11.39 17.28 -26.92
C ALA A 121 -10.13 16.89 -27.72
N SER A 122 -9.29 16.04 -27.13
CA SER A 122 -8.61 14.89 -27.80
C SER A 122 -7.56 14.25 -26.88
N PHE A 123 -7.96 13.74 -25.71
CA PHE A 123 -7.31 12.64 -24.97
C PHE A 123 -8.17 12.30 -23.73
N VAL A 124 -9.49 12.18 -23.96
CA VAL A 124 -10.48 11.89 -22.92
C VAL A 124 -10.35 10.41 -22.52
N SER A 125 -9.53 10.14 -21.49
CA SER A 125 -9.69 8.91 -20.69
C SER A 125 -9.14 8.99 -19.26
N SER A 126 -8.15 9.83 -18.93
CA SER A 126 -7.44 9.67 -17.63
C SER A 126 -7.81 10.66 -16.51
N ALA A 127 -8.70 11.64 -16.74
CA ALA A 127 -8.99 12.70 -15.77
C ALA A 127 -10.16 12.39 -14.81
N ALA A 128 -11.04 11.44 -15.15
CA ALA A 128 -12.07 10.92 -14.25
C ALA A 128 -11.52 9.87 -13.25
N ASP A 129 -10.39 9.25 -13.58
CA ASP A 129 -9.78 8.16 -12.80
C ASP A 129 -9.10 8.63 -11.49
N TRP A 130 -8.73 9.91 -11.40
CA TRP A 130 -7.99 10.45 -10.24
C TRP A 130 -8.88 11.08 -9.17
N ALA A 131 -10.12 11.45 -9.51
CA ALA A 131 -11.07 12.03 -8.55
C ALA A 131 -11.67 11.00 -7.57
N LEU A 132 -11.65 9.71 -7.91
CA LEU A 132 -12.18 8.59 -7.10
C LEU A 132 -11.12 7.85 -6.28
N MET A 133 -9.82 7.99 -6.60
CA MET A 133 -8.74 7.39 -5.80
C MET A 133 -8.32 8.25 -4.60
N LEU A 134 -8.69 9.54 -4.59
CA LEU A 134 -8.51 10.44 -3.45
C LEU A 134 -9.46 10.14 -2.28
N THR A 135 -10.61 9.50 -2.53
CA THR A 135 -11.69 9.37 -1.54
C THR A 135 -11.56 8.18 -0.58
N GLY A 136 -10.62 7.25 -0.83
CA GLY A 136 -10.46 6.03 -0.02
C GLY A 136 -9.68 6.18 1.28
N THR A 137 -8.70 7.08 1.35
CA THR A 137 -7.85 7.28 2.55
C THR A 137 -8.19 8.55 3.33
N LEU A 138 -9.31 9.20 3.00
CA LEU A 138 -9.79 10.43 3.63
C LEU A 138 -10.70 10.20 4.85
N ALA A 139 -10.87 8.94 5.28
CA ALA A 139 -11.71 8.61 6.44
C ALA A 139 -11.01 8.77 7.80
N ARG A 140 -9.70 9.08 7.86
CA ARG A 140 -8.97 9.25 9.14
C ARG A 140 -8.14 10.52 9.33
N TRP A 141 -8.16 11.49 8.41
CA TRP A 141 -7.35 12.71 8.54
C TRP A 141 -8.13 13.98 8.14
N ARG A 142 -9.38 14.07 8.62
CA ARG A 142 -10.39 15.08 8.27
C ARG A 142 -10.21 16.45 8.96
N GLU A 143 -8.99 16.81 9.37
CA GLU A 143 -8.72 18.11 10.03
C GLU A 143 -7.87 19.08 9.21
N ALA A 144 -7.45 18.72 7.99
CA ALA A 144 -6.87 19.70 7.06
C ALA A 144 -7.91 20.09 5.99
N PRO A 145 -8.23 21.39 5.80
CA PRO A 145 -9.14 21.84 4.75
C PRO A 145 -8.65 21.35 3.37
N GLN A 146 -9.56 20.77 2.58
CA GLN A 146 -9.29 20.19 1.26
C GLN A 146 -8.76 21.19 0.21
N GLU A 147 -8.72 22.49 0.54
CA GLU A 147 -8.31 23.57 -0.37
C GLU A 147 -6.77 23.81 -0.43
N ASP A 148 -5.98 23.19 0.46
CA ASP A 148 -4.55 23.54 0.65
C ASP A 148 -3.54 22.63 -0.08
N PHE A 149 -3.97 21.58 -0.78
CA PHE A 149 -3.06 20.58 -1.36
C PHE A 149 -2.28 21.09 -2.59
N PRO A 150 -2.92 21.61 -3.66
CA PRO A 150 -2.21 22.07 -4.85
C PRO A 150 -1.33 23.29 -4.57
N SER A 151 -1.73 24.14 -3.62
CA SER A 151 -1.01 25.33 -3.20
C SER A 151 0.27 24.98 -2.44
N SER A 152 0.20 24.02 -1.50
CA SER A 152 1.37 23.57 -0.73
C SER A 152 2.45 22.95 -1.63
N LEU A 153 2.06 22.16 -2.63
CA LEU A 153 3.01 21.57 -3.57
C LEU A 153 3.64 22.61 -4.51
N LYS A 154 2.84 23.57 -5.01
CA LYS A 154 3.37 24.69 -5.81
C LYS A 154 4.36 25.54 -5.02
N GLN A 155 4.06 25.83 -3.75
CA GLN A 155 4.95 26.57 -2.86
C GLN A 155 6.25 25.80 -2.59
N LEU A 156 6.16 24.49 -2.40
CA LEU A 156 7.33 23.61 -2.26
C LEU A 156 8.23 23.64 -3.50
N VAL A 157 7.66 23.51 -4.69
CA VAL A 157 8.40 23.54 -5.96
C VAL A 157 9.02 24.92 -6.20
N ALA A 158 8.30 26.00 -5.91
CA ALA A 158 8.80 27.36 -6.02
C ALA A 158 9.97 27.62 -5.06
N ARG A 159 9.95 27.03 -3.86
CA ARG A 159 10.99 27.20 -2.84
C ARG A 159 12.22 26.33 -3.07
N LEU A 160 12.04 25.06 -3.43
CA LEU A 160 13.12 24.08 -3.55
C LEU A 160 13.67 23.96 -4.98
N GLY A 161 12.90 24.38 -5.98
CA GLY A 161 13.16 24.10 -7.38
C GLY A 161 12.73 22.69 -7.78
N GLU A 162 12.39 22.53 -9.06
CA GLU A 162 11.93 21.25 -9.63
C GLU A 162 12.88 20.07 -9.37
N PRO A 163 14.22 20.18 -9.54
CA PRO A 163 15.12 19.04 -9.35
C PRO A 163 15.11 18.51 -7.90
N VAL A 164 15.05 19.41 -6.91
CA VAL A 164 15.05 19.04 -5.49
C VAL A 164 13.68 18.50 -5.07
N ALA A 165 12.60 19.11 -5.53
CA ALA A 165 11.24 18.60 -5.29
C ALA A 165 11.06 17.19 -5.86
N ARG A 166 11.60 16.92 -7.05
CA ARG A 166 11.59 15.59 -7.67
C ARG A 166 12.39 14.58 -6.85
N ALA A 167 13.58 14.96 -6.39
CA ALA A 167 14.40 14.10 -5.53
C ALA A 167 13.68 13.76 -4.22
N ALA A 168 13.02 14.75 -3.60
CA ALA A 168 12.23 14.56 -2.40
C ALA A 168 11.04 13.61 -2.62
N ILE A 169 10.30 13.74 -3.72
CA ILE A 169 9.21 12.82 -4.09
C ILE A 169 9.72 11.40 -4.30
N ARG A 170 10.83 11.21 -5.01
CA ARG A 170 11.44 9.87 -5.18
C ARG A 170 11.86 9.26 -3.85
N GLN A 171 12.46 10.07 -2.98
CA GLN A 171 12.87 9.60 -1.65
C GLN A 171 11.65 9.26 -0.78
N ALA A 172 10.54 9.99 -0.89
CA ALA A 172 9.29 9.63 -0.22
C ALA A 172 8.67 8.35 -0.78
N MET A 173 8.70 8.15 -2.11
CA MET A 173 8.30 6.88 -2.73
C MET A 173 9.14 5.73 -2.20
N ARG A 174 10.45 5.93 -2.01
CA ARG A 174 11.33 4.91 -1.43
C ARG A 174 11.01 4.62 0.04
N ILE A 175 10.74 5.65 0.85
CA ILE A 175 10.33 5.48 2.26
C ILE A 175 9.02 4.70 2.33
N LEU A 176 8.04 5.03 1.48
CA LEU A 176 6.79 4.28 1.39
C LEU A 176 7.04 2.84 0.95
N ALA A 177 7.82 2.64 -0.12
CA ALA A 177 8.16 1.31 -0.62
C ALA A 177 8.88 0.46 0.44
N GLU A 178 9.85 1.00 1.18
CA GLU A 178 10.56 0.29 2.25
C GLU A 178 9.65 -0.07 3.44
N GLN A 179 8.52 0.63 3.64
CA GLN A 179 7.52 0.26 4.63
C GLN A 179 6.63 -0.91 4.17
N PHE A 180 6.45 -1.10 2.87
CA PHE A 180 5.59 -2.14 2.29
C PHE A 180 6.37 -3.34 1.74
N VAL A 181 7.62 -3.15 1.31
CA VAL A 181 8.48 -4.13 0.67
C VAL A 181 9.73 -4.33 1.52
N LEU A 182 9.85 -5.51 2.12
CA LEU A 182 10.94 -5.84 3.03
C LEU A 182 12.31 -5.84 2.31
N ALA A 183 12.35 -6.33 1.07
CA ALA A 183 13.49 -6.28 0.16
C ALA A 183 13.04 -6.54 -1.29
N GLU A 184 13.88 -6.19 -2.27
CA GLU A 184 13.59 -6.40 -3.69
C GLU A 184 13.61 -7.88 -4.09
N THR A 185 14.44 -8.68 -3.43
CA THR A 185 14.59 -10.11 -3.69
C THR A 185 14.26 -10.93 -2.44
N ILE A 186 13.83 -12.18 -2.63
CA ILE A 186 13.51 -13.07 -1.51
C ILE A 186 14.76 -13.42 -0.70
N GLU A 187 15.93 -13.53 -1.35
CA GLU A 187 17.21 -13.82 -0.72
C GLU A 187 17.60 -12.71 0.26
N GLU A 188 17.47 -11.45 -0.16
CA GLU A 188 17.66 -10.30 0.73
C GLU A 188 16.63 -10.28 1.86
N ALA A 189 15.36 -10.54 1.55
CA ALA A 189 14.29 -10.55 2.55
C ALA A 189 14.57 -11.61 3.63
N VAL A 190 15.02 -12.81 3.24
CA VAL A 190 15.43 -13.89 4.14
C VAL A 190 16.66 -13.49 4.96
N SER A 191 17.65 -12.84 4.36
CA SER A 191 18.83 -12.33 5.09
C SER A 191 18.41 -11.32 6.17
N ARG A 192 17.64 -10.29 5.80
CA ARG A 192 17.13 -9.27 6.73
C ARG A 192 16.26 -9.88 7.83
N ALA A 193 15.46 -10.90 7.51
CA ALA A 193 14.64 -11.62 8.48
C ALA A 193 15.47 -12.40 9.51
N ARG A 194 16.62 -12.97 9.10
CA ARG A 194 17.53 -13.69 10.02
C ARG A 194 18.12 -12.79 11.09
N GLU A 195 18.41 -11.54 10.76
CA GLU A 195 18.94 -10.54 11.70
C GLU A 195 17.90 -10.06 12.73
N ARG A 196 16.61 -10.22 12.42
CA ARG A 196 15.49 -9.77 13.26
C ARG A 196 14.96 -10.85 14.20
N ARG A 197 15.84 -11.60 14.87
CA ARG A 197 15.44 -12.53 15.95
C ARG A 197 14.74 -11.75 17.08
N PRO A 198 13.77 -12.35 17.80
CA PRO A 198 13.24 -13.71 17.66
C PRO A 198 12.04 -13.83 16.70
N TYR A 199 11.80 -12.84 15.83
CA TYR A 199 10.60 -12.81 15.00
C TYR A 199 10.63 -13.89 13.91
N ARG A 200 9.45 -14.43 13.61
CA ARG A 200 9.20 -15.31 12.47
C ARG A 200 8.58 -14.49 11.35
N PHE A 201 8.97 -14.80 10.12
CA PHE A 201 8.55 -14.07 8.93
C PHE A 201 7.77 -15.00 8.01
N SER A 202 6.73 -14.45 7.40
CA SER A 202 6.06 -15.01 6.23
C SER A 202 6.26 -13.99 5.11
N PHE A 203 6.63 -14.45 3.92
CA PHE A 203 6.91 -13.57 2.79
C PHE A 203 5.72 -13.59 1.84
N ASP A 204 5.16 -12.41 1.60
CA ASP A 204 4.14 -12.19 0.59
C ASP A 204 4.83 -11.78 -0.71
N MET A 205 4.83 -12.67 -1.70
CA MET A 205 5.33 -12.32 -3.02
C MET A 205 4.20 -11.61 -3.76
N LEU A 206 4.44 -10.38 -4.20
CA LEU A 206 3.44 -9.44 -4.75
C LEU A 206 2.90 -9.81 -6.15
N GLY A 207 2.97 -11.09 -6.55
CA GLY A 207 2.49 -11.56 -7.84
C GLY A 207 0.99 -11.86 -7.82
N GLU A 208 0.18 -11.05 -8.47
CA GLU A 208 -1.28 -11.22 -8.55
C GLU A 208 -1.84 -11.02 -9.95
N ALA A 209 -3.08 -11.48 -10.16
CA ALA A 209 -3.90 -11.18 -11.35
C ALA A 209 -3.20 -11.40 -12.71
N ALA A 210 -2.48 -12.52 -12.88
CA ALA A 210 -1.85 -12.90 -14.16
C ALA A 210 -2.83 -12.77 -15.33
N ARG A 211 -2.44 -12.00 -16.35
CA ARG A 211 -3.28 -11.74 -17.55
C ARG A 211 -2.84 -12.59 -18.73
N THR A 212 -1.58 -13.00 -18.76
CA THR A 212 -1.02 -13.86 -19.80
C THR A 212 -0.44 -15.16 -19.23
N ALA A 213 -0.17 -16.12 -20.11
CA ALA A 213 0.53 -17.34 -19.71
C ALA A 213 1.95 -17.03 -19.24
N GLU A 214 2.60 -16.03 -19.83
CA GLU A 214 3.92 -15.55 -19.43
C GLU A 214 3.91 -14.96 -18.02
N ASP A 215 2.89 -14.16 -17.67
CA ASP A 215 2.73 -13.64 -16.30
C ASP A 215 2.61 -14.77 -15.28
N ALA A 216 1.77 -15.77 -15.58
CA ALA A 216 1.57 -16.92 -14.70
C ALA A 216 2.86 -17.74 -14.53
N ALA A 217 3.60 -18.00 -15.61
CA ALA A 217 4.88 -18.69 -15.57
C ALA A 217 5.92 -17.90 -14.76
N ARG A 218 5.96 -16.57 -14.92
CA ARG A 218 6.83 -15.68 -14.15
C ARG A 218 6.51 -15.74 -12.65
N TYR A 219 5.23 -15.65 -12.26
CA TYR A 219 4.84 -15.76 -10.85
C TYR A 219 5.12 -17.14 -10.29
N PHE A 220 4.83 -18.21 -11.02
CA PHE A 220 5.17 -19.57 -10.61
C PHE A 220 6.67 -19.73 -10.33
N ALA A 221 7.52 -19.22 -11.21
CA ALA A 221 8.97 -19.24 -11.01
C ALA A 221 9.39 -18.41 -9.79
N ALA A 222 8.81 -17.23 -9.59
CA ALA A 222 9.09 -16.38 -8.43
C ALA A 222 8.70 -17.05 -7.10
N TYR A 223 7.50 -17.64 -7.01
CA TYR A 223 7.06 -18.39 -5.82
C TYR A 223 7.91 -19.65 -5.60
N SER A 224 8.24 -20.39 -6.65
CA SER A 224 9.11 -21.58 -6.55
C SER A 224 10.50 -21.23 -6.06
N ASN A 225 11.05 -20.09 -6.51
CA ASN A 225 12.30 -19.57 -5.98
C ASN A 225 12.16 -19.19 -4.50
N ALA A 226 11.09 -18.48 -4.14
CA ALA A 226 10.88 -18.05 -2.77
C ALA A 226 10.74 -19.21 -1.78
N ILE A 227 10.00 -20.27 -2.15
CA ILE A 227 9.87 -21.49 -1.34
C ILE A 227 11.25 -22.11 -1.09
N ARG A 228 12.11 -22.18 -2.10
CA ARG A 228 13.48 -22.71 -1.95
C ARG A 228 14.36 -21.82 -1.08
N ALA A 229 14.28 -20.50 -1.25
CA ALA A 229 15.07 -19.54 -0.46
C ALA A 229 14.67 -19.52 1.03
N VAL A 230 13.39 -19.74 1.33
CA VAL A 230 12.86 -19.78 2.69
C VAL A 230 13.07 -21.14 3.36
N ALA A 231 13.27 -22.21 2.58
CA ALA A 231 13.45 -23.55 3.09
C ALA A 231 14.56 -23.60 4.16
N PRO A 232 14.35 -24.35 5.26
CA PRO A 232 15.42 -24.60 6.21
C PRO A 232 16.60 -25.28 5.48
N PRO A 233 17.85 -24.99 5.88
CA PRO A 233 19.02 -25.70 5.37
C PRO A 233 18.96 -27.20 5.69
#